data_AF-A0A3C2CXX0-F1
#
_entry.id   AF-A0A3C2CXX0-F1
#
_cell.length_a   1.000
_cell.length_b   1.000
_cell.length_c   1.000
_cell.angle_alpha   90.00
_cell.angle_beta   90.00
_cell.angle_gamma   90.00
#
_symmetry.space_group_name_H-M   'P 1'
#
loop_
_entity.id
_entity.type
_entity.pdbx_description
1 polymer ?
#
loop_
_entity_poly.entity_id
_entity_poly.type
_entity_poly.pdbx_seq_one_letter_code
_entity_poly.pdbx_strand_id
1 'polypeptide(L)'
;MPSSPYIETPPLIWQTYLFLDVFKHSKKGNMIKYHTIRQAFLKRVNRGHVRLRTIPLAGRGDYLHPLAEYVFLLVKVSFLERLNSATVKQIGEMNIPATIEAQIESEAQFLRKYENKMEESFFK
;
A
#
# COMPACT_ATOMS: atom_id res chain seq x y z
N MET A 1 9.06 -4.57 6.09
CA MET A 1 8.32 -3.82 5.03
C MET A 1 8.52 -4.55 3.71
N PRO A 2 7.50 -4.70 2.85
CA PRO A 2 7.66 -5.40 1.58
C PRO A 2 8.65 -4.63 0.70
N SER A 3 9.91 -5.07 0.70
CA SER A 3 10.96 -4.61 -0.18
C SER A 3 10.87 -5.41 -1.47
N SER A 4 9.96 -5.04 -2.36
CA SER A 4 9.89 -5.73 -3.64
C SER A 4 11.12 -5.36 -4.48
N PRO A 5 11.84 -6.34 -5.04
CA PRO A 5 13.04 -6.08 -5.83
C PRO A 5 12.75 -5.29 -7.11
N TYR A 6 11.47 -5.09 -7.47
CA TYR A 6 11.04 -4.49 -8.72
C TYR A 6 10.78 -2.98 -8.65
N ILE A 7 10.73 -2.37 -7.46
CA ILE A 7 10.57 -0.91 -7.31
C ILE A 7 11.85 -0.35 -6.67
N GLU A 8 12.48 0.61 -7.35
CA GLU A 8 13.65 1.32 -6.83
C GLU A 8 13.25 2.40 -5.82
N THR A 9 12.12 3.07 -6.06
CA THR A 9 11.56 4.05 -5.12
C THR A 9 11.24 3.39 -3.77
N PRO A 10 11.68 3.98 -2.64
CA PRO A 10 11.38 3.46 -1.31
C PRO A 10 9.88 3.20 -1.06
N PRO A 11 9.50 2.11 -0.36
CA PRO A 11 8.11 1.76 -0.04
C PRO A 11 7.27 2.92 0.49
N LEU A 12 7.79 3.63 1.49
CA LEU A 12 7.10 4.76 2.10
C LEU A 12 6.67 5.80 1.05
N ILE A 13 7.57 6.18 0.14
CA ILE A 13 7.31 7.24 -0.85
C ILE A 13 6.18 6.85 -1.80
N TRP A 14 6.25 5.67 -2.41
CA TRP A 14 5.23 5.29 -3.40
C TRP A 14 3.90 4.89 -2.75
N GLN A 15 3.91 4.37 -1.52
CA GLN A 15 2.71 4.11 -0.74
C GLN A 15 2.02 5.43 -0.34
N THR A 16 2.78 6.48 0.00
CA THR A 16 2.24 7.82 0.23
C THR A 16 1.54 8.38 -1.01
N TYR A 17 2.07 8.15 -2.22
CA TYR A 17 1.34 8.57 -3.43
C TYR A 17 -0.02 7.89 -3.56
N LEU A 18 -0.11 6.58 -3.27
CA LEU A 18 -1.40 5.88 -3.30
C LEU A 18 -2.35 6.37 -2.23
N PHE A 19 -1.83 6.68 -1.03
CA PHE A 19 -2.61 7.34 0.00
C PHE A 19 -3.19 8.67 -0.49
N LEU A 20 -2.36 9.55 -1.05
CA LEU A 20 -2.79 10.86 -1.54
C LEU A 20 -3.75 10.75 -2.74
N ASP A 21 -3.48 9.87 -3.70
CA ASP A 21 -4.21 9.79 -4.96
C ASP A 21 -5.52 9.00 -4.84
N VAL A 22 -5.63 8.09 -3.86
CA VAL A 22 -6.78 7.16 -3.74
C VAL A 22 -7.42 7.23 -2.37
N PHE A 23 -6.65 6.93 -1.31
CA PHE A 23 -7.25 6.61 -0.01
C PHE A 23 -7.66 7.84 0.80
N LYS A 24 -6.93 8.95 0.70
CA LYS A 24 -7.21 10.22 1.41
C LYS A 24 -8.58 10.80 1.05
N HIS A 25 -8.99 10.63 -0.20
CA HIS A 25 -10.26 11.16 -0.71
C HIS A 25 -11.44 10.19 -0.51
N SER A 26 -11.16 8.96 -0.08
CA SER A 26 -12.16 7.93 0.09
C SER A 26 -12.64 7.90 1.55
N LYS A 27 -13.96 7.86 1.72
CA LYS A 27 -14.61 7.78 3.03
C LYS A 27 -14.73 6.33 3.46
N LYS A 28 -14.80 6.11 4.78
CA LYS A 28 -15.17 4.79 5.33
C LYS A 28 -16.48 4.32 4.71
N GLY A 29 -16.50 3.08 4.24
CA GLY A 29 -17.63 2.48 3.53
C GLY A 29 -17.52 2.53 2.01
N ASN A 30 -16.66 3.40 1.44
CA ASN A 30 -16.51 3.50 -0.01
C ASN A 30 -15.91 2.23 -0.62
N MET A 31 -16.42 1.86 -1.78
CA MET A 31 -15.88 0.78 -2.60
C MET A 31 -14.87 1.35 -3.60
N ILE A 32 -13.68 0.75 -3.63
CA ILE A 32 -12.60 1.12 -4.53
C ILE A 32 -12.31 -0.09 -5.43
N LYS A 33 -12.38 0.13 -6.74
CA LYS A 33 -11.97 -0.88 -7.73
C LYS A 33 -10.44 -0.97 -7.74
N TYR A 34 -9.91 -2.18 -7.76
CA TYR A 34 -8.46 -2.43 -7.87
C TYR A 34 -7.86 -1.77 -9.12
N HIS A 35 -8.63 -1.70 -10.21
CA HIS A 35 -8.23 -0.95 -11.40
C HIS A 35 -7.91 0.52 -11.10
N THR A 36 -8.68 1.19 -10.25
CA THR A 36 -8.43 2.59 -9.86
C THR A 36 -7.10 2.75 -9.12
N ILE A 37 -6.81 1.83 -8.19
CA ILE A 37 -5.53 1.79 -7.45
C ILE A 37 -4.36 1.57 -8.43
N ARG A 38 -4.50 0.62 -9.35
CA ARG A 38 -3.50 0.34 -10.40
C ARG A 38 -3.25 1.54 -11.30
N GLN A 39 -4.30 2.25 -11.72
CA GLN A 39 -4.14 3.44 -12.57
C GLN A 39 -3.43 4.58 -11.84
N ALA A 40 -3.73 4.80 -10.56
CA ALA A 40 -3.02 5.79 -9.74
C ALA A 40 -1.52 5.46 -9.63
N PHE A 41 -1.19 4.19 -9.38
CA PHE A 41 0.19 3.71 -9.36
C PHE A 41 0.89 3.94 -10.71
N LEU A 42 0.29 3.47 -11.82
CA LEU A 42 0.86 3.61 -13.17
C LEU A 42 1.04 5.07 -13.57
N LYS A 43 0.14 5.97 -13.17
CA LYS A 43 0.29 7.41 -13.39
C LYS A 43 1.55 7.96 -12.73
N ARG A 44 1.91 7.48 -11.54
CA ARG A 44 3.13 7.89 -10.83
C ARG A 44 4.38 7.27 -11.45
N VAL A 45 4.30 6.04 -11.94
CA VAL A 45 5.37 5.39 -12.71
C VAL A 45 5.65 6.15 -14.02
N ASN A 46 4.61 6.43 -14.81
CA ASN A 46 4.73 7.11 -16.09
C ASN A 46 5.27 8.55 -15.96
N ARG A 47 5.04 9.19 -14.81
CA ARG A 47 5.59 10.52 -14.49
C ARG A 47 7.02 10.47 -13.91
N GLY A 48 7.59 9.28 -13.72
CA GLY A 48 8.92 9.10 -13.13
C GLY A 48 8.98 9.30 -11.60
N HIS A 49 7.84 9.51 -10.93
CA HIS A 49 7.80 9.65 -9.47
C HIS A 49 8.05 8.32 -8.76
N VAL A 50 7.62 7.21 -9.37
CA VAL A 50 7.90 5.85 -8.91
C VAL A 50 8.81 5.20 -9.95
N ARG A 51 10.06 4.98 -9.59
CA ARG A 51 11.06 4.35 -10.45
C ARG A 51 10.99 2.84 -10.27
N LEU A 52 10.85 2.14 -11.40
CA LEU A 52 10.91 0.68 -11.45
C LEU A 52 12.36 0.24 -11.59
N ARG A 53 12.75 -0.79 -10.85
CA ARG A 53 14.10 -1.35 -10.98
C ARG A 53 14.17 -2.20 -12.24
N THR A 54 15.19 -1.96 -13.05
CA THR A 54 15.53 -2.88 -14.15
C THR A 54 16.41 -3.98 -13.57
N ILE A 55 15.92 -5.22 -13.54
CA ILE A 55 16.72 -6.37 -13.08
C ILE A 55 17.45 -6.94 -14.31
N PRO A 56 18.80 -6.93 -14.31
CA PRO A 56 19.57 -7.56 -15.38
C PRO A 56 19.15 -9.04 -15.52
N LEU A 57 18.98 -9.52 -16.76
CA LEU A 57 18.64 -10.91 -17.10
C LEU A 57 17.21 -11.40 -16.78
N ALA A 58 16.44 -10.70 -15.93
CA ALA A 58 15.04 -11.07 -15.60
C ALA A 58 13.98 -10.24 -16.35
N GLY A 59 14.39 -9.28 -17.19
CA GLY A 59 13.48 -8.36 -17.88
C GLY A 59 12.75 -7.40 -16.95
N ARG A 60 11.66 -6.78 -17.44
CA ARG A 60 10.73 -6.03 -16.58
C ARG A 60 9.89 -7.05 -15.82
N GLY A 61 10.33 -7.44 -14.62
CA GLY A 61 9.52 -8.26 -13.73
C GLY A 61 8.16 -7.63 -13.43
N ASP A 62 7.25 -8.39 -12.82
CA ASP A 62 5.90 -7.93 -12.55
C ASP A 62 5.87 -6.87 -11.43
N TYR A 63 6.15 -5.62 -11.80
CA TYR A 63 6.11 -4.46 -10.91
C TYR A 63 4.71 -4.20 -10.33
N LEU A 64 3.66 -4.90 -10.79
CA LEU A 64 2.34 -4.86 -10.17
C LEU A 64 2.24 -5.81 -8.96
N HIS A 65 3.17 -6.74 -8.81
CA HIS A 65 3.25 -7.63 -7.65
C HIS A 65 3.38 -6.84 -6.33
N PRO A 66 4.36 -5.92 -6.15
CA PRO A 66 4.43 -5.07 -4.96
C PRO A 66 3.16 -4.25 -4.69
N LEU A 67 2.46 -3.82 -5.74
CA LEU A 67 1.19 -3.12 -5.59
C LEU A 67 0.12 -4.05 -5.01
N ALA A 68 0.03 -5.28 -5.53
CA ALA A 68 -0.91 -6.28 -5.06
C ALA A 68 -0.62 -6.68 -3.61
N GLU A 69 0.66 -6.92 -3.27
CA GLU A 69 1.11 -7.22 -1.90
C GLU A 69 0.72 -6.09 -0.94
N TYR A 70 0.92 -4.83 -1.33
CA TYR A 70 0.55 -3.70 -0.49
C TYR A 70 -0.97 -3.59 -0.27
N VAL A 71 -1.77 -3.78 -1.31
CA VAL A 71 -3.24 -3.79 -1.15
C VAL A 71 -3.67 -4.97 -0.27
N PHE A 72 -3.05 -6.12 -0.42
CA PHE A 72 -3.33 -7.29 0.42
C PHE A 72 -2.92 -7.05 1.88
N LEU A 73 -1.77 -6.42 2.13
CA LEU A 73 -1.35 -6.01 3.46
C LEU A 73 -2.40 -5.09 4.11
N LEU A 74 -2.89 -4.07 3.39
CA LEU A 74 -3.94 -3.18 3.87
C LEU A 74 -5.24 -3.91 4.21
N VAL A 75 -5.55 -5.01 3.52
CA VAL A 75 -6.67 -5.90 3.88
C VAL A 75 -6.37 -6.66 5.18
N LYS A 76 -5.19 -7.26 5.31
CA LYS A 76 -4.77 -7.99 6.51
C LYS A 76 -4.81 -7.13 7.78
N VAL A 77 -4.38 -5.87 7.66
CA VAL A 77 -4.37 -4.90 8.77
C VAL A 77 -5.70 -4.13 8.90
N SER A 78 -6.75 -4.56 8.21
CA SER A 78 -8.12 -4.05 8.35
C SER A 78 -8.29 -2.56 8.06
N PHE A 79 -7.44 -2.01 7.18
CA PHE A 79 -7.71 -0.71 6.56
C PHE A 79 -8.64 -0.86 5.36
N LEU A 80 -8.51 -1.99 4.65
CA LEU A 80 -9.37 -2.40 3.57
C LEU A 80 -10.07 -3.72 3.92
N GLU A 81 -11.21 -3.95 3.28
CA GLU A 81 -11.94 -5.21 3.29
C GLU A 81 -12.07 -5.69 1.84
N ARG A 82 -11.72 -6.96 1.57
CA ARG A 82 -11.86 -7.51 0.22
C ARG A 82 -13.32 -7.92 0.00
N LEU A 83 -13.99 -7.29 -0.95
CA LEU A 83 -15.36 -7.67 -1.35
C LEU A 83 -15.34 -8.78 -2.42
N ASN A 84 -14.42 -8.68 -3.38
CA ASN A 84 -14.20 -9.67 -4.43
C ASN A 84 -12.79 -9.54 -5.02
N SER A 85 -12.51 -10.24 -6.13
CA SER A 85 -11.20 -10.20 -6.79
C SER A 85 -10.78 -8.84 -7.32
N ALA A 86 -11.73 -7.95 -7.62
CA ALA A 86 -11.47 -6.65 -8.27
C ALA A 86 -11.86 -5.45 -7.41
N THR A 87 -12.42 -5.64 -6.21
CA THR A 87 -13.01 -4.58 -5.41
C THR A 87 -12.67 -4.75 -3.93
N VAL A 88 -12.24 -3.64 -3.33
CA VAL A 88 -12.04 -3.50 -1.89
C VAL A 88 -12.96 -2.42 -1.34
N LYS A 89 -13.27 -2.49 -0.06
CA LYS A 89 -13.99 -1.46 0.68
C LYS A 89 -13.07 -0.84 1.71
N GLN A 90 -13.08 0.48 1.84
CA GLN A 90 -12.34 1.14 2.91
C GLN A 90 -13.11 1.02 4.22
N ILE A 91 -12.48 0.39 5.22
CA ILE A 91 -13.10 0.17 6.54
C ILE A 91 -12.37 0.92 7.65
N GLY A 92 -11.06 1.14 7.49
CA GLY A 92 -10.25 1.95 8.41
C GLY A 92 -10.15 3.40 7.95
N GLU A 93 -10.14 4.31 8.91
CA GLU A 93 -9.75 5.69 8.65
C GLU A 93 -8.23 5.76 8.51
N MET A 94 -7.76 6.33 7.40
CA MET A 94 -6.34 6.61 7.17
C MET A 94 -6.12 8.10 7.40
N ASN A 95 -5.90 8.48 8.65
CA ASN A 95 -5.65 9.86 9.04
C ASN A 95 -4.15 10.08 9.25
N ILE A 96 -3.64 11.24 8.87
CA ILE A 96 -2.29 11.68 9.23
C ILE A 96 -2.40 12.41 10.58
N PRO A 97 -1.72 11.93 11.63
CA PRO A 97 -1.68 12.61 12.93
C PRO A 97 -1.17 14.05 12.80
N ALA A 98 -1.73 14.95 13.62
CA ALA A 98 -1.38 16.37 13.61
C ALA A 98 -0.04 16.68 14.30
N THR A 99 0.46 15.78 15.15
CA THR A 99 1.71 15.96 15.91
C THR A 99 2.58 14.72 15.83
N ILE A 100 3.88 14.90 16.11
CA ILE A 100 4.87 13.81 16.14
C ILE A 100 4.53 12.85 17.28
N GLU A 101 4.10 13.35 18.43
CA GLU A 101 3.74 12.54 19.59
C GLU A 101 2.56 11.61 19.26
N ALA A 102 1.52 12.15 18.61
CA ALA A 102 0.38 11.35 18.18
C ALA A 102 0.76 10.33 17.08
N GLN A 103 1.72 10.66 16.23
CA GLN A 103 2.29 9.71 15.26
C GLN A 103 3.00 8.54 15.97
N ILE A 104 3.88 8.82 16.92
CA ILE A 104 4.62 7.80 17.67
C ILE A 104 3.64 6.88 18.43
N GLU A 105 2.63 7.46 19.08
CA GLU A 105 1.61 6.68 19.80
C GLU A 105 0.80 5.79 18.84
N SER A 106 0.37 6.34 17.70
CA SER A 106 -0.38 5.60 16.68
C SER A 106 0.45 4.44 16.11
N GLU A 107 1.74 4.65 15.84
CA GLU A 107 2.66 3.62 15.37
C GLU A 107 2.83 2.51 16.41
N ALA A 108 3.03 2.86 17.68
CA ALA A 108 3.16 1.88 18.77
C ALA A 108 1.88 1.04 18.94
N GLN A 109 0.70 1.67 18.87
CA GLN A 109 -0.59 0.97 18.93
C GLN A 109 -0.79 0.05 17.71
N PHE A 110 -0.41 0.52 16.52
CA PHE A 110 -0.47 -0.27 15.28
C PHE A 110 0.41 -1.52 15.39
N LEU A 111 1.68 -1.37 15.80
CA LEU A 111 2.61 -2.49 15.94
C LEU A 111 2.08 -3.53 16.93
N ARG A 112 1.66 -3.10 18.14
CA ARG A 112 1.08 -4.00 19.15
C ARG A 112 -0.14 -4.78 18.65
N LYS A 113 -0.97 -4.15 17.81
CA LYS A 113 -2.20 -4.76 17.30
C LYS A 113 -1.95 -5.76 16.18
N TYR A 114 -0.91 -5.56 15.37
CA TYR A 114 -0.72 -6.30 14.11
C TYR A 114 0.59 -7.09 14.03
N GLU A 115 1.41 -7.12 15.07
CA GLU A 115 2.69 -7.84 15.17
C GLU A 115 2.61 -9.26 14.56
N ASN A 116 1.73 -10.11 15.10
CA ASN A 116 1.53 -11.49 14.64
C ASN A 116 1.05 -11.61 13.18
N LYS A 117 0.28 -10.62 12.67
CA LYS A 117 -0.24 -10.63 11.29
C LYS A 117 0.80 -10.18 10.28
N MET A 118 1.81 -9.42 10.71
CA MET A 118 2.87 -8.93 9.85
C MET A 118 3.96 -9.99 9.64
N GLU A 119 4.29 -10.79 10.66
CA GLU A 119 5.31 -11.86 10.56
C GLU A 119 4.97 -12.93 9.52
N GLU A 120 3.70 -13.36 9.42
CA GLU A 120 3.25 -14.34 8.43
C GLU A 120 3.37 -13.87 6.96
N SER A 121 3.59 -12.57 6.73
CA SER A 121 3.66 -11.98 5.38
C SER A 121 5.08 -11.86 4.82
N PHE A 122 6.12 -12.11 5.63
CA PHE A 122 7.52 -11.98 5.21
C PHE A 122 8.19 -13.34 4.89
N PHE A 123 7.52 -14.46 5.15
CA PHE A 123 8.10 -15.82 5.07
C PHE A 123 7.31 -16.82 4.21
N LYS A 124 6.51 -16.38 3.23
CA LYS A 124 5.89 -17.27 2.23
C LYS A 124 6.13 -16.78 0.81
#